data_AF-A0A137SLH8-F1
#
_entry.id   AF-A0A137SLH8-F1
#
_cell.length_a   1.000
_cell.length_b   1.000
_cell.length_c   1.000
_cell.angle_alpha   90.00
_cell.angle_beta   90.00
_cell.angle_gamma   90.00
#
_symmetry.space_group_name_H-M   'P 1'
#
loop_
_entity.id
_entity.type
_entity.pdbx_description
1 polymer ?
#
loop_
_entity_poly.entity_id
_entity_poly.type
_entity_poly.pdbx_seq_one_letter_code
_entity_poly.pdbx_strand_id
1 'polypeptide(L)' 'MALSKSALKSKIEAEMVKGGIVIAGPYAQASVLAQAIANAVVDEITANAEANVVGGSSAGKHKIA' A
#
# COMPACT_ATOMS: atom_id res chain seq x y z
N MET A 1 -12.26 4.30 1.28
CA MET A 1 -11.84 2.89 1.40
C MET A 1 -10.46 2.88 2.03
N ALA A 2 -10.27 2.15 3.13
CA ALA A 2 -8.96 2.03 3.75
C ALA A 2 -7.96 1.40 2.76
N LEU A 3 -6.70 1.85 2.80
CA LEU A 3 -5.61 1.17 2.10
C LEU A 3 -5.55 -0.29 2.60
N SER A 4 -5.82 -1.25 1.70
CA SER A 4 -5.71 -2.67 2.01
C SER A 4 -4.39 -3.23 1.52
N LYS A 5 -3.63 -3.86 2.42
CA LYS A 5 -2.37 -4.56 2.11
C LYS A 5 -2.56 -5.62 1.02
N SER A 6 -3.67 -6.36 1.05
CA SER A 6 -3.95 -7.40 0.04
C SER A 6 -4.25 -6.79 -1.32
N ALA A 7 -5.05 -5.71 -1.37
CA ALA A 7 -5.36 -5.03 -2.62
C ALA A 7 -4.12 -4.39 -3.26
N LEU A 8 -3.23 -3.81 -2.45
CA LEU A 8 -1.98 -3.24 -2.93
C LEU A 8 -1.01 -4.33 -3.42
N LYS A 9 -0.90 -5.45 -2.71
CA LYS A 9 -0.12 -6.61 -3.16
C LYS A 9 -0.57 -7.09 -4.54
N SER A 10 -1.87 -7.32 -4.73
CA SER A 10 -2.37 -7.81 -6.02
C SER A 10 -2.09 -6.85 -7.18
N LYS A 11 -2.10 -5.53 -6.93
CA LYS A 11 -1.68 -4.54 -7.92
C LYS A 11 -0.19 -4.64 -8.24
N ILE A 12 0.66 -4.77 -7.23
CA ILE A 12 2.11 -4.93 -7.42
C ILE A 12 2.41 -6.19 -8.23
N GLU A 13 1.78 -7.32 -7.89
CA GLU A 13 1.94 -8.57 -8.64
C GLU A 13 1.51 -8.43 -10.11
N ALA A 14 0.40 -7.73 -10.38
CA ALA A 14 -0.06 -7.47 -11.74
C ALA A 14 0.94 -6.62 -12.55
N GLU A 15 1.52 -5.58 -11.95
CA GLU A 15 2.56 -4.77 -12.59
C GLU A 15 3.86 -5.54 -12.80
N MET A 16 4.27 -6.38 -11.84
CA MET A 16 5.41 -7.27 -11.99
C MET A 16 5.24 -8.23 -13.18
N VAL A 17 4.07 -8.85 -13.33
CA VAL A 17 3.75 -9.72 -14.48
C VAL A 17 3.78 -8.96 -15.79
N LYS A 18 3.23 -7.74 -15.85
CA LYS A 18 3.32 -6.88 -17.03
C LYS A 18 4.78 -6.56 -17.40
N GLY A 19 5.65 -6.43 -16.41
CA GLY A 19 7.08 -6.24 -16.58
C GLY A 19 7.86 -7.51 -16.97
N GLY A 20 7.19 -8.64 -17.15
CA GLY A 20 7.82 -9.92 -17.50
C GLY A 20 8.35 -10.72 -16.31
N ILE A 21 8.06 -10.33 -15.07
CA ILE A 21 8.45 -11.08 -13.87
C ILE A 21 7.49 -12.26 -13.69
N VAL A 22 8.04 -13.47 -13.63
CA VAL A 22 7.29 -14.68 -13.31
C VAL A 22 7.06 -14.73 -11.79
N ILE A 23 5.80 -14.62 -11.37
CA ILE A 23 5.39 -14.60 -9.97
C ILE A 23 4.95 -15.98 -9.41
N ALA A 24 4.87 -17.00 -10.26
CA ALA A 24 4.44 -18.34 -9.90
C ALA A 24 5.58 -19.36 -10.07
N GLY A 25 5.69 -20.28 -9.11
CA GLY A 25 6.69 -21.36 -9.12
C GLY A 25 7.28 -21.62 -7.73
N PRO A 26 7.91 -22.80 -7.52
CA PRO A 26 8.40 -23.22 -6.20
C PRO A 26 9.50 -22.32 -5.61
N TYR A 27 10.14 -21.49 -6.43
CA TYR A 27 11.16 -20.52 -6.01
C TYR A 27 10.78 -19.06 -6.32
N ALA A 28 9.53 -18.79 -6.73
CA ALA A 28 9.11 -17.46 -7.09
C ALA A 28 8.96 -16.58 -5.83
N GLN A 29 10.03 -15.85 -5.48
CA GLN A 29 10.02 -14.91 -4.34
C GLN A 29 9.31 -13.60 -4.64
N ALA A 30 8.90 -13.36 -5.90
CA ALA A 30 8.26 -12.13 -6.31
C ALA A 30 6.95 -11.86 -5.55
N SER A 31 6.15 -12.88 -5.21
CA SER A 31 4.94 -12.71 -4.38
C SER A 31 5.27 -12.34 -2.94
N VAL A 32 6.35 -12.89 -2.37
CA VAL A 32 6.83 -12.54 -1.02
C VAL A 32 7.35 -11.10 -1.00
N LEU A 33 8.10 -10.71 -2.03
CA LEU A 33 8.55 -9.33 -2.22
C LEU A 33 7.38 -8.36 -2.36
N ALA A 34 6.38 -8.69 -3.19
CA ALA A 34 5.17 -7.89 -3.36
C ALA A 34 4.41 -7.73 -2.04
N GLN A 35 4.33 -8.80 -1.22
CA GLN A 35 3.74 -8.73 0.12
C GLN A 35 4.52 -7.80 1.05
N ALA A 36 5.86 -7.87 1.07
CA ALA A 36 6.70 -7.02 1.91
C ALA A 36 6.54 -5.54 1.54
N ILE A 37 6.55 -5.22 0.24
CA ILE A 37 6.34 -3.87 -0.27
C ILE A 37 4.94 -3.37 0.10
N ALA A 38 3.90 -4.18 -0.13
CA ALA A 38 2.53 -3.80 0.20
C ALA A 38 2.34 -3.50 1.70
N ASN A 39 2.98 -4.31 2.56
CA ASN A 39 2.93 -4.09 4.00
C ASN A 39 3.61 -2.77 4.37
N ALA A 40 4.86 -2.58 3.96
CA ALA A 40 5.64 -1.39 4.30
C ALA A 40 4.97 -0.09 3.82
N VAL A 41 4.43 -0.08 2.60
CA VAL A 41 3.76 1.11 2.04
C VAL A 41 2.46 1.44 2.78
N VAL A 42 1.63 0.44 3.08
CA VAL A 42 0.39 0.69 3.83
C VAL A 42 0.72 1.15 5.26
N ASP A 43 1.72 0.55 5.90
CA ASP A 43 2.13 0.92 7.25
C ASP A 43 2.68 2.35 7.29
N GLU A 44 3.55 2.73 6.34
CA GLU A 44 4.09 4.09 6.22
C GLU A 44 2.99 5.13 5.97
N ILE A 45 2.07 4.87 5.03
CA ILE A 45 0.97 5.78 4.76
C ILE A 45 0.05 5.90 5.98
N THR A 46 -0.26 4.79 6.63
CA THR A 46 -1.14 4.80 7.81
C THR A 46 -0.50 5.58 8.97
N ALA A 47 0.80 5.42 9.20
CA ALA A 47 1.53 6.11 10.26
C ALA A 47 1.60 7.64 10.05
N ASN A 48 1.64 8.09 8.79
CA ASN A 48 1.82 9.49 8.43
C ASN A 48 0.54 10.15 7.87
N ALA A 49 -0.58 9.43 7.78
CA ALA A 49 -1.80 9.95 7.18
C ALA A 49 -2.39 11.09 8.02
N GLU A 50 -2.53 12.27 7.39
CA GLU A 50 -3.14 13.46 7.98
C GLU A 50 -4.25 14.01 7.07
N ALA A 51 -5.42 14.28 7.64
CA ALA A 51 -6.46 15.11 7.02
C ALA A 51 -6.12 16.59 7.22
N ASN A 52 -6.03 17.33 6.13
CA ASN A 52 -6.00 18.78 6.17
C ASN A 52 -7.44 19.33 6.08
N VAL A 53 -8.00 19.75 7.21
CA VAL A 53 -9.33 20.36 7.27
C VAL A 53 -9.21 21.86 7.05
N VAL A 54 -9.74 22.33 5.92
CA VAL A 54 -9.50 23.70 5.40
C VAL A 54 -10.43 24.76 6.02
N GLY A 55 -11.48 24.37 6.75
CA GLY A 55 -12.43 25.34 7.34
C GLY A 55 -13.31 24.77 8.45
N GLY A 56 -13.99 25.67 9.16
CA GLY A 56 -14.81 25.36 10.34
C GLY A 56 -14.03 25.33 11.64
N SER A 57 -14.70 25.03 12.76
CA SER A 57 -14.09 24.96 14.10
C SER A 57 -13.02 23.88 14.26
N SER A 58 -12.98 22.93 13.31
CA SER A 58 -12.01 21.83 13.27
C SER A 58 -10.92 22.05 12.22
N ALA A 59 -10.69 23.29 11.75
CA ALA A 59 -9.61 23.58 10.81
C ALA A 59 -8.24 23.19 11.38
N GLY A 60 -7.40 22.56 10.56
CA GLY A 60 -6.09 22.06 10.97
C GLY A 60 -5.72 20.70 10.37
N LYS A 61 -4.51 20.23 10.69
CA LYS A 61 -4.05 18.89 10.32
C LYS A 61 -4.43 17.91 11.43
N HIS A 62 -5.10 16.82 11.05
CA HIS A 62 -5.56 15.79 11.97
C HIS A 62 -5.04 14.44 11.53
N LYS A 63 -4.42 13.69 12.43
CA LYS A 63 -4.04 12.31 12.13
C LYS A 63 -5.27 11.48 11.83
N ILE A 64 -5.18 10.65 10.81
CA ILE A 64 -6.26 9.74 10.40
C ILE A 64 -6.26 8.46 11.26
N ALA A 65 -5.14 8.16 11.92
CA ALA A 65 -4.90 6.99 12.75
C ALA A 65 -4.48 7.39 14.17
#